data_AF-A0AAD7B8L3-F1
#
_entry.id   AF-A0AAD7B8L3-F1
#
_cell.length_a   1.000
_cell.length_b   1.000
_cell.length_c   1.000
_cell.angle_alpha   90.00
_cell.angle_beta   90.00
_cell.angle_gamma   90.00
#
_symmetry.space_group_name_H-M   'P 1'
#
loop_
_entity.id
_entity.type
_entity.pdbx_description
1 polymer ?
#
loop_
_entity_poly.entity_id
_entity_poly.type
_entity_poly.pdbx_seq_one_letter_code
_entity_poly.pdbx_strand_id
1 'polypeptide(L)'
;YDDWEFEVRADLRRKGVLEVTLGTETCPVSGPNSKAVKAWVAKRDVATATIIGRLDPSQFAHIRDFEEDPAGMWERLRETHQSSGLGGVVVAWRKFYSLRKSGD
;
A
#
# COMPACT_ATOMS: atom_id res chain seq x y z
N TYR A 1 -6.99 -14.48 -5.32
CA TYR A 1 -6.55 -13.07 -5.41
C TYR A 1 -7.59 -12.15 -4.80
N ASP A 2 -8.88 -12.30 -5.13
CA ASP A 2 -9.96 -11.50 -4.54
C ASP A 2 -10.03 -11.52 -3.00
N ASP A 3 -9.97 -12.71 -2.37
CA ASP A 3 -10.06 -12.77 -0.90
C ASP A 3 -8.87 -12.11 -0.20
N TRP A 4 -7.63 -12.40 -0.63
CA TRP A 4 -6.43 -11.80 -0.03
C TRP A 4 -6.39 -10.28 -0.21
N GLU A 5 -6.64 -9.78 -1.43
CA GLU A 5 -6.65 -8.33 -1.67
C GLU A 5 -7.74 -7.65 -0.83
N PHE A 6 -8.93 -8.26 -0.77
CA PHE A 6 -10.06 -7.73 0.01
C PHE A 6 -9.74 -7.70 1.51
N GLU A 7 -9.20 -8.79 2.07
CA GLU A 7 -8.83 -8.89 3.48
C GLU A 7 -7.73 -7.91 3.87
N VAL A 8 -6.65 -7.83 3.07
CA VAL A 8 -5.53 -6.91 3.36
C VAL A 8 -6.01 -5.47 3.29
N ARG A 9 -6.83 -5.12 2.29
CA ARG A 9 -7.37 -3.76 2.18
C ARG A 9 -8.34 -3.41 3.29
N ALA A 10 -9.16 -4.35 3.76
CA ALA A 10 -10.02 -4.15 4.92
C ALA A 10 -9.19 -3.86 6.18
N ASP A 11 -8.08 -4.58 6.37
CA ASP A 11 -7.20 -4.40 7.53
C ASP A 11 -6.41 -3.07 7.46
N LEU A 12 -5.88 -2.73 6.28
CA LEU A 12 -5.22 -1.44 6.04
C LEU A 12 -6.17 -0.25 6.22
N ARG A 13 -7.45 -0.39 5.84
CA ARG A 13 -8.50 0.61 6.11
C ARG A 13 -8.77 0.76 7.60
N ARG A 14 -8.94 -0.35 8.31
CA ARG A 14 -9.14 -0.37 9.76
C ARG A 14 -7.99 0.34 10.49
N LYS A 15 -6.76 0.17 10.00
CA LYS A 15 -5.55 0.80 10.55
C LYS A 15 -5.31 2.24 10.05
N GLY A 16 -6.10 2.74 9.10
CA GLY A 16 -5.97 4.09 8.56
C GLY A 16 -4.72 4.33 7.70
N VAL A 17 -4.12 3.28 7.16
CA VAL A 17 -2.85 3.35 6.39
C VAL A 17 -3.01 2.98 4.91
N LEU A 18 -4.23 2.65 4.47
CA LEU A 18 -4.50 2.27 3.08
C LEU A 18 -4.01 3.32 2.08
N GLU A 19 -4.13 4.61 2.40
CA GLU A 19 -3.77 5.69 1.47
C GLU A 19 -2.26 5.77 1.23
N VAL A 20 -1.44 5.41 2.22
CA VAL A 20 0.02 5.29 2.08
C VAL A 20 0.36 4.05 1.25
N THR A 21 -0.30 2.92 1.50
CA THR A 21 -0.12 1.69 0.70
C THR A 21 -0.51 1.85 -0.76
N LEU A 22 -1.52 2.66 -1.08
CA LEU A 22 -1.91 2.90 -2.48
C LEU A 22 -1.07 4.01 -3.15
N GLY A 23 -0.14 4.63 -2.41
CA GLY A 23 0.65 5.77 -2.86
C GLY A 23 -0.17 7.05 -3.08
N THR A 24 -1.36 7.14 -2.46
CA THR A 24 -2.22 8.35 -2.55
C THR A 24 -1.83 9.40 -1.51
N GLU A 25 -1.32 8.96 -0.37
CA GLU A 25 -0.67 9.81 0.65
C GLU A 25 0.85 9.70 0.50
N THR A 26 1.45 10.72 -0.13
CA THR A 26 2.91 10.81 -0.32
C THR A 26 3.59 11.45 0.90
N CYS A 27 4.88 11.19 1.07
CA CYS A 27 5.67 11.83 2.11
C CYS A 27 5.53 13.36 2.03
N PRO A 28 5.19 14.05 3.14
CA PRO A 28 5.00 15.49 3.12
C PRO A 28 6.31 16.21 2.81
N VAL A 29 6.24 17.26 1.97
CA VAL A 29 7.36 18.14 1.66
C VAL A 29 7.62 19.04 2.86
N SER A 30 8.30 18.50 3.86
CA SER A 30 8.66 19.16 5.11
C SER A 30 10.00 18.63 5.59
N GLY A 31 10.63 19.31 6.55
CA GLY A 31 11.89 18.86 7.11
C GLY A 31 11.79 17.43 7.68
N PRO A 32 12.86 16.63 7.65
CA PRO A 32 12.84 15.22 8.07
C PRO A 32 12.41 15.03 9.53
N ASN A 33 12.56 16.07 10.36
CA ASN A 33 12.15 16.06 11.76
C ASN A 33 10.76 16.64 12.04
N SER A 34 10.04 17.08 11.00
CA SER A 34 8.70 17.63 11.15
C SER A 34 7.73 16.57 11.65
N LYS A 35 6.79 16.99 12.52
CA LYS A 35 5.73 16.12 13.05
C LYS A 35 4.97 15.38 11.94
N ALA A 36 4.74 16.05 10.80
CA ALA A 36 4.09 15.48 9.63
C ALA A 36 4.89 14.32 9.00
N VAL A 37 6.22 14.47 8.82
CA VAL A 37 7.08 13.41 8.27
C VAL A 37 7.14 12.23 9.22
N LYS A 38 7.30 12.46 10.53
CA LYS A 38 7.31 11.37 11.53
C LYS A 38 5.98 10.60 11.58
N ALA A 39 4.85 11.31 11.50
CA ALA A 39 3.53 10.68 11.45
C ALA A 39 3.35 9.85 10.17
N TRP A 40 3.83 10.36 9.03
CA TRP A 40 3.78 9.62 7.76
C TRP A 40 4.68 8.37 7.80
N VAL A 41 5.90 8.47 8.32
CA VAL A 41 6.80 7.31 8.51
C VAL A 41 6.17 6.25 9.41
N ALA A 42 5.53 6.65 10.51
CA ALA A 42 4.83 5.69 11.36
C ALA A 42 3.68 4.97 10.63
N LYS A 43 2.92 5.69 9.79
CA LYS A 43 1.89 5.07 8.93
C LYS A 43 2.49 4.13 7.88
N ARG A 44 3.61 4.54 7.27
CA ARG A 44 4.38 3.73 6.31
C ARG A 44 4.81 2.41 6.94
N ASP A 45 5.42 2.46 8.12
CA ASP A 45 5.91 1.26 8.80
C ASP A 45 4.76 0.32 9.19
N VAL A 46 3.63 0.88 9.65
CA VAL A 46 2.41 0.09 9.92
C VAL A 46 1.84 -0.54 8.65
N ALA A 47 1.84 0.19 7.53
CA ALA A 47 1.43 -0.34 6.23
C ALA A 47 2.32 -1.51 5.80
N THR A 48 3.64 -1.32 5.79
CA THR A 48 4.63 -2.34 5.45
C THR A 48 4.46 -3.59 6.30
N ALA A 49 4.39 -3.43 7.63
CA ALA A 49 4.22 -4.56 8.55
C ALA A 49 2.89 -5.31 8.33
N THR A 50 1.81 -4.59 8.02
CA THR A 50 0.50 -5.20 7.75
C THR A 50 0.51 -6.02 6.46
N ILE A 51 1.18 -5.54 5.42
CA ILE A 51 1.33 -6.28 4.16
C ILE A 51 2.16 -7.54 4.40
N ILE A 52 3.35 -7.41 5.00
CA ILE A 52 4.24 -8.54 5.30
C ILE A 52 3.54 -9.60 6.16
N GLY A 53 2.81 -9.18 7.21
CA GLY A 53 2.10 -10.08 8.11
C GLY A 53 0.94 -10.86 7.46
N ARG A 54 0.51 -10.46 6.26
CA ARG A 54 -0.55 -11.13 5.49
C ARG A 54 -0.02 -11.90 4.29
N LEU A 55 1.29 -11.92 4.09
CA LEU A 55 1.94 -12.65 3.01
C LEU A 55 2.49 -13.98 3.49
N ASP A 56 2.49 -14.95 2.58
CA ASP A 56 3.22 -16.19 2.77
C ASP A 56 4.75 -15.92 2.67
N PRO A 57 5.60 -16.57 3.49
CA PRO A 57 7.05 -16.36 3.45
C PRO A 57 7.68 -16.59 2.07
N SER A 58 7.08 -17.42 1.23
CA SER A 58 7.51 -17.64 -0.15
C SER A 58 7.46 -16.37 -1.02
N GLN A 59 6.63 -15.39 -0.66
CA GLN A 59 6.44 -14.13 -1.39
C GLN A 59 7.43 -13.04 -0.95
N PHE A 60 8.16 -13.23 0.16
CA PHE A 60 9.05 -12.22 0.72
C PHE A 60 10.22 -11.85 -0.20
N ALA A 61 10.66 -12.78 -1.04
CA ALA A 61 11.72 -12.54 -2.02
C ALA A 61 11.36 -11.43 -3.02
N HIS A 62 10.07 -11.20 -3.29
CA HIS A 62 9.62 -10.19 -4.25
C HIS A 62 9.48 -8.78 -3.65
N ILE A 63 9.53 -8.66 -2.32
CA ILE A 63 9.18 -7.42 -1.61
C ILE A 63 10.28 -6.89 -0.70
N ARG A 64 11.40 -7.61 -0.54
CA ARG A 64 12.53 -7.19 0.32
C ARG A 64 13.11 -5.83 -0.07
N ASP A 65 13.13 -5.48 -1.36
CA ASP A 65 13.65 -4.18 -1.80
C ASP A 65 12.66 -3.01 -1.57
N PHE A 66 11.46 -3.28 -1.03
CA PHE A 66 10.37 -2.31 -0.88
C PHE A 66 9.99 -2.05 0.59
N GLU A 67 10.84 -2.40 1.56
CA GLU A 67 10.56 -2.21 2.99
C GLU A 67 10.20 -0.75 3.33
N GLU A 68 10.83 0.20 2.64
CA GLU A 68 10.61 1.63 2.80
C GLU A 68 9.56 2.21 1.84
N ASP A 69 9.01 1.40 0.96
CA ASP A 69 8.03 1.81 -0.05
C ASP A 69 6.84 0.85 -0.08
N PRO A 70 5.88 0.99 0.84
CA PRO A 70 4.70 0.13 0.89
C PRO A 70 3.85 0.21 -0.38
N ALA A 71 3.96 1.30 -1.15
CA ALA A 71 3.26 1.45 -2.42
C ALA A 71 3.87 0.57 -3.52
N GLY A 72 5.19 0.59 -3.69
CA GLY A 72 5.89 -0.32 -4.59
C GLY A 72 5.77 -1.77 -4.16
N MET A 73 5.78 -2.05 -2.85
CA MET A 73 5.51 -3.39 -2.32
C MET A 73 4.14 -3.90 -2.80
N TRP A 74 3.10 -3.08 -2.63
CA TRP A 74 1.74 -3.41 -3.08
C TRP A 74 1.66 -3.62 -4.59
N GLU A 75 2.36 -2.78 -5.37
CA GLU A 75 2.40 -2.90 -6.83
C GLU A 75 3.14 -4.17 -7.28
N ARG A 76 4.26 -4.54 -6.67
CA ARG A 76 5.00 -5.78 -6.97
C ARG A 76 4.24 -7.05 -6.65
N LEU A 77 3.55 -7.08 -5.51
CA LEU A 77 2.69 -8.21 -5.15
C LEU A 77 1.57 -8.35 -6.17
N ARG A 78 0.95 -7.24 -6.54
CA ARG A 78 -0.03 -7.20 -7.60
C ARG A 78 0.54 -7.73 -8.92
N GLU A 79 1.69 -7.25 -9.39
CA GLU A 79 2.30 -7.75 -10.64
C GLU A 79 2.57 -9.26 -10.59
N THR A 80 3.09 -9.76 -9.48
CA THR A 80 3.38 -11.19 -9.26
C THR A 80 2.10 -12.03 -9.33
N HIS A 81 1.04 -11.57 -8.68
CA HIS A 81 -0.25 -12.26 -8.68
C HIS A 81 -1.02 -12.10 -10.00
N GLN A 82 -0.90 -10.96 -10.69
CA GLN A 82 -1.56 -10.69 -11.97
C GLN A 82 -0.92 -11.43 -13.13
N SER A 83 0.40 -11.59 -13.12
CA SER A 83 1.12 -12.48 -14.05
C SER A 83 0.69 -13.93 -13.88
N SER A 84 0.10 -14.27 -12.74
CA SER A 84 -0.50 -15.57 -12.43
C SER A 84 -2.04 -15.62 -12.65
N GLY A 85 -2.69 -14.48 -12.94
CA GLY A 85 -4.13 -14.41 -13.25
C GLY A 85 -4.82 -13.05 -12.94
N LEU A 86 -5.21 -12.35 -14.01
CA LEU A 86 -6.24 -11.28 -14.12
C LEU A 86 -5.99 -9.91 -13.44
N GLY A 87 -5.71 -8.90 -14.29
CA GLY A 87 -5.11 -7.62 -13.93
C GLY A 87 -5.98 -6.44 -13.48
N GLY A 88 -7.32 -6.57 -13.39
CA GLY A 88 -8.22 -5.41 -13.49
C GLY A 88 -8.46 -4.54 -12.24
N VAL A 89 -8.48 -5.12 -11.03
CA VAL A 89 -9.23 -4.51 -9.90
C VAL A 89 -8.58 -3.25 -9.32
N VAL A 90 -7.26 -3.18 -9.11
CA VAL A 90 -6.65 -2.04 -8.39
C VAL A 90 -6.51 -0.76 -9.22
N VAL A 91 -6.40 -0.81 -10.55
CA VAL A 91 -6.41 0.42 -11.39
C VAL A 91 -7.72 1.18 -11.20
N ALA A 92 -8.84 0.46 -11.12
CA ALA A 92 -10.15 1.04 -10.85
C ALA A 92 -10.19 1.73 -9.46
N TRP A 93 -9.55 1.11 -8.46
CA TRP A 93 -9.51 1.66 -7.11
C TRP A 93 -8.58 2.87 -6.94
N ARG A 94 -7.39 2.87 -7.55
CA ARG A 94 -6.51 4.05 -7.55
C ARG A 94 -7.21 5.25 -8.20
N LYS A 95 -7.91 5.02 -9.32
CA LYS A 95 -8.77 6.03 -9.96
C LYS A 95 -9.90 6.50 -9.04
N PHE A 96 -10.61 5.59 -8.36
CA PHE A 96 -11.69 5.94 -7.44
C PHE A 96 -11.22 6.87 -6.30
N TYR A 97 -10.06 6.58 -5.69
CA TYR A 97 -9.49 7.44 -4.64
C TYR A 97 -8.93 8.76 -5.18
N SER A 98 -8.32 8.75 -6.37
CA SER A 98 -7.87 9.99 -7.03
C SER A 98 -9.04 10.91 -7.36
N LEU A 99 -10.16 10.38 -7.84
CA LEU A 99 -11.37 11.15 -8.15
C LEU A 99 -11.98 11.79 -6.90
N ARG A 100 -11.91 11.11 -5.74
CA ARG A 100 -12.37 11.66 -4.46
C ARG A 100 -11.51 12.84 -3.97
N LYS A 101 -10.24 12.93 -4.38
CA LYS A 101 -9.31 14.01 -3.99
C LYS A 101 -9.42 15.26 -4.87
N SER A 102 -9.96 15.14 -6.08
CA SER A 102 -10.13 16.26 -7.03
C SER A 102 -11.52 16.94 -6.95
N GLY A 103 -12.33 16.58 -5.96
CA GLY A 103 -13.68 17.11 -5.76
C GLY A 103 -13.82 18.14 -4.64
N ASP A 104 -12.72 18.72 -4.17
CA ASP A 104 -12.67 19.82 -3.18
C ASP A 104 -12.06 21.07 -3.81
#